data_AF-A0A7C1AUB6-F1
#
_entry.id   AF-A0A7C1AUB6-F1
#
_cell.length_a   1.000
_cell.length_b   1.000
_cell.length_c   1.000
_cell.angle_alpha   90.00
_cell.angle_beta   90.00
_cell.angle_gamma   90.00
#
_symmetry.space_group_name_H-M   'P 1'
#
loop_
_entity.id
_entity.type
_entity.pdbx_description
1 polymer ?
#
loop_
_entity_poly.entity_id
_entity_poly.type
_entity_poly.pdbx_seq_one_letter_code
_entity_poly.pdbx_strand_id
1 'polypeptide(L)'
;MSPGRISRVVVPAGIGAIWLLSMGWLVRYEAFPHLFTHMLPGYRLLERRNPIVGDWWMKILLDSEQVGYSHTTLDFDETDPVRHYRIQNETVLALNVMGEQQHIRSSARVALDMLYQVQQFIFAYASGPYSVRILGQRVAPQRFQVGI
;
A
#
# COMPACT_ATOMS: atom_id res chain seq x y z
N MET A 1 64.13 -1.46 14.44
CA MET A 1 62.66 -1.55 14.71
C MET A 1 61.94 -1.62 13.38
N SER A 2 61.34 -2.76 13.05
CA SER A 2 60.79 -3.04 11.71
C SER A 2 59.38 -2.44 11.55
N PRO A 3 59.14 -1.54 10.57
CA PRO A 3 57.84 -0.88 10.37
C PRO A 3 56.75 -1.79 9.78
N GLY A 4 57.04 -3.07 9.48
CA GLY A 4 56.13 -3.96 8.75
C GLY A 4 55.06 -4.70 9.58
N ARG A 5 55.08 -4.61 10.92
CA ARG A 5 54.17 -5.40 11.78
C ARG A 5 52.87 -4.67 12.16
N ILE A 6 52.89 -3.34 12.19
CA ILE A 6 51.74 -2.52 12.62
C ILE A 6 50.66 -2.44 11.53
N SER A 7 51.06 -2.36 10.25
CA SER A 7 50.12 -2.26 9.12
C SER A 7 49.29 -3.53 8.88
N ARG A 8 49.79 -4.71 9.26
CA ARG A 8 49.11 -6.00 9.05
C ARG A 8 47.86 -6.19 9.93
N VAL A 9 47.77 -5.49 11.06
CA VAL A 9 46.63 -5.62 12.00
C VAL A 9 45.68 -4.43 11.89
N VAL A 10 46.22 -3.22 11.63
CA VAL A 10 45.42 -1.99 11.57
C VAL A 10 44.48 -1.99 10.37
N VAL A 11 44.92 -2.48 9.21
CA VAL A 11 44.08 -2.52 7.99
C VAL A 11 42.85 -3.43 8.15
N PRO A 12 42.98 -4.72 8.55
CA PRO A 12 41.80 -5.56 8.73
C PRO A 12 40.89 -5.09 9.87
N ALA A 13 41.44 -4.52 10.95
CA ALA A 13 40.64 -3.92 12.01
C ALA A 13 39.83 -2.71 11.52
N GLY A 14 40.42 -1.86 10.68
CA GLY A 14 39.73 -0.73 10.05
C GLY A 14 38.60 -1.18 9.11
N ILE A 15 38.85 -2.20 8.29
CA ILE A 15 37.83 -2.77 7.39
C ILE A 15 36.66 -3.36 8.21
N GLY A 16 36.96 -4.12 9.26
CA GLY A 16 35.93 -4.69 10.14
C GLY A 16 35.10 -3.60 10.84
N ALA A 17 35.74 -2.53 11.30
CA ALA A 17 35.05 -1.39 11.91
C ALA A 17 34.12 -0.68 10.91
N ILE A 18 34.60 -0.40 9.69
CA ILE A 18 33.78 0.21 8.63
C ILE A 18 32.60 -0.69 8.27
N TRP A 19 32.83 -2.00 8.12
CA TRP A 19 31.79 -2.97 7.79
C TRP A 19 30.70 -3.01 8.87
N LEU A 20 31.07 -3.07 10.15
CA LEU A 20 30.12 -3.04 11.26
C LEU A 20 29.34 -1.71 11.32
N LEU A 21 29.99 -0.59 11.00
CA LEU A 21 29.36 0.72 10.94
C LEU A 21 28.32 0.77 9.80
N SER A 22 28.68 0.28 8.61
CA SER A 22 27.76 0.19 7.47
C SER A 22 26.61 -0.76 7.74
N MET A 23 26.85 -1.89 8.40
CA MET A 23 25.81 -2.87 8.69
C MET A 23 24.87 -2.41 9.80
N GLY A 24 25.40 -1.76 10.84
CA GLY A 24 24.59 -1.09 11.86
C GLY A 24 23.76 0.05 11.28
N TRP A 25 24.31 0.80 10.31
CA TRP A 25 23.57 1.81 9.57
C TRP A 25 22.44 1.17 8.76
N LEU A 26 22.70 0.09 8.03
CA LEU A 26 21.70 -0.60 7.23
C LEU A 26 20.56 -1.18 8.09
N VAL A 27 20.89 -1.86 9.20
CA VAL A 27 19.90 -2.40 10.15
C VAL A 27 19.06 -1.28 10.77
N ARG A 28 19.64 -0.12 11.07
CA ARG A 28 18.88 1.04 11.54
C ARG A 28 17.81 1.47 10.53
N TYR A 29 18.13 1.47 9.23
CA TYR A 29 17.17 1.85 8.18
C TYR A 29 16.13 0.77 7.91
N GLU A 30 16.49 -0.52 7.95
CA GLU A 30 15.56 -1.61 7.65
C GLU A 30 14.70 -2.06 8.85
N ALA A 31 15.26 -2.14 10.06
CA ALA A 31 14.55 -2.67 11.22
C ALA A 31 13.64 -1.64 11.90
N PHE A 32 13.93 -0.34 11.76
CA PHE A 32 13.17 0.74 12.40
C PHE A 32 12.79 1.88 11.43
N PRO A 33 12.16 1.60 10.28
CA PRO A 33 11.79 2.64 9.32
C PRO A 33 10.84 3.68 9.94
N HIS A 34 10.00 3.27 10.89
CA HIS A 34 8.99 4.13 11.55
C HIS A 34 9.58 5.18 12.52
N LEU A 35 10.80 5.00 13.05
CA LEU A 35 11.42 5.95 13.99
C LEU A 35 12.25 7.04 13.29
N PHE A 36 12.63 6.84 12.01
CA PHE A 36 13.52 7.77 11.28
C PHE A 36 13.01 8.24 9.93
N THR A 37 11.88 7.73 9.44
CA THR A 37 11.25 8.26 8.22
C THR A 37 10.35 9.44 8.57
N HIS A 38 10.95 10.58 8.92
CA HIS A 38 10.32 11.83 8.51
C HIS A 38 10.52 11.90 6.99
N MET A 39 9.44 11.59 6.24
CA MET A 39 9.41 11.77 4.79
C MET A 39 10.14 13.06 4.42
N LEU A 40 11.19 12.97 3.61
CA LEU A 40 11.96 14.15 3.22
C LEU A 40 10.99 15.21 2.67
N PRO A 41 10.96 16.44 3.22
CA PRO A 41 10.04 17.50 2.77
C PRO A 41 10.25 17.94 1.31
N GLY A 42 11.25 17.39 0.61
CA GLY A 42 11.68 17.82 -0.72
C GLY A 42 10.82 17.38 -1.89
N TYR A 43 9.96 16.36 -1.74
CA TYR A 43 9.04 15.94 -2.81
C TYR A 43 7.72 16.74 -2.85
N ARG A 44 7.33 17.37 -1.73
CA ARG A 44 6.11 18.19 -1.63
C ARG A 44 6.07 19.44 -2.51
N LEU A 45 7.22 19.93 -2.97
CA LEU A 45 7.29 21.17 -3.77
C LEU A 45 7.07 20.92 -5.27
N LEU A 46 7.13 19.67 -5.73
CA LEU A 46 6.74 19.28 -7.10
C LEU A 46 5.26 18.85 -7.19
N GLU A 47 4.61 18.64 -6.04
CA GLU A 47 3.25 18.07 -5.92
C GLU A 47 2.11 19.10 -5.93
N ARG A 48 2.40 20.40 -5.89
CA ARG A 48 1.36 21.48 -5.90
C ARG A 48 0.47 21.53 -7.16
N ARG A 49 0.68 20.64 -8.14
CA ARG A 49 -0.10 20.59 -9.39
C ARG A 49 -0.68 19.23 -9.74
N ASN A 50 -0.34 18.16 -9.01
CA ASN A 50 -0.94 16.87 -9.25
C ASN A 50 -1.35 16.30 -7.89
N PRO A 51 -2.66 16.12 -7.62
CA PRO A 51 -3.06 15.32 -6.46
C PRO A 51 -2.30 14.00 -6.52
N ILE A 52 -1.76 13.57 -5.39
CA ILE A 52 -0.99 12.33 -5.29
C ILE A 52 -1.97 11.19 -5.57
N VAL A 53 -2.08 10.81 -6.84
CA VAL A 53 -2.85 9.66 -7.28
C VAL A 53 -1.94 8.45 -7.14
N GLY A 54 -2.16 7.65 -6.11
CA GLY A 54 -1.55 6.34 -6.01
C GLY A 54 -2.26 5.41 -6.99
N ASP A 55 -1.51 4.74 -7.87
CA ASP A 55 -2.07 3.78 -8.81
C ASP A 55 -1.30 2.45 -8.74
N TRP A 56 -2.02 1.36 -8.49
CA TRP A 56 -1.43 0.03 -8.34
C TRP A 56 -2.21 -1.02 -9.11
N TRP A 57 -1.48 -1.81 -9.89
CA TRP A 57 -2.00 -2.96 -10.61
C TRP A 57 -1.38 -4.24 -10.08
N MET A 58 -2.22 -5.21 -9.77
CA MET A 58 -1.81 -6.53 -9.29
C MET A 58 -2.40 -7.60 -10.19
N LYS A 59 -1.58 -8.54 -10.65
CA LYS A 59 -2.06 -9.76 -11.31
C LYS A 59 -2.52 -10.76 -10.25
N ILE A 60 -3.59 -11.47 -10.53
CA ILE A 60 -4.08 -12.55 -9.67
C ILE A 60 -3.81 -13.87 -10.37
N LEU A 61 -3.10 -14.77 -9.68
CA LEU A 61 -2.70 -16.07 -10.19
C LEU A 61 -3.38 -17.18 -9.39
N LEU A 62 -3.78 -18.25 -10.08
CA LEU A 62 -4.21 -19.52 -9.51
C LEU A 62 -3.40 -20.62 -10.20
N ASP A 63 -2.72 -21.46 -9.44
CA ASP A 63 -1.84 -22.51 -9.99
C ASP A 63 -0.82 -21.99 -11.02
N SER A 64 -0.31 -20.76 -10.79
CA SER A 64 0.59 -20.02 -11.69
C SER A 64 -0.03 -19.53 -13.01
N GLU A 65 -1.31 -19.80 -13.25
CA GLU A 65 -2.08 -19.26 -14.37
C GLU A 65 -2.73 -17.93 -13.98
N GLN A 66 -2.71 -16.94 -14.87
CA GLN A 66 -3.37 -15.66 -14.63
C GLN A 66 -4.88 -15.80 -14.74
N VAL A 67 -5.57 -15.62 -13.61
CA VAL A 67 -7.04 -15.68 -13.54
C VAL A 67 -7.69 -14.31 -13.46
N GLY A 68 -6.91 -13.24 -13.32
CA GLY A 68 -7.46 -11.89 -13.29
C GLY A 68 -6.49 -10.81 -12.86
N TYR A 69 -7.05 -9.68 -12.44
CA TYR A 69 -6.29 -8.53 -11.95
C TYR A 69 -7.07 -7.76 -10.88
N SER A 70 -6.32 -7.02 -10.07
CA SER A 70 -6.84 -6.01 -9.15
C SER A 70 -6.17 -4.67 -9.45
N HIS A 71 -6.98 -3.63 -9.49
CA HIS A 71 -6.56 -2.25 -9.75
C HIS A 71 -6.99 -1.40 -8.56
N THR A 72 -6.03 -0.77 -7.90
CA THR A 72 -6.28 0.12 -6.76
C THR A 72 -5.84 1.53 -7.11
N THR A 73 -6.75 2.48 -6.95
CA THR A 73 -6.45 3.90 -7.00
C THR A 73 -6.64 4.54 -5.63
N LEU A 74 -5.73 5.43 -5.27
CA LEU A 74 -5.83 6.32 -4.13
C LEU A 74 -5.84 7.74 -4.66
N ASP A 75 -6.86 8.50 -4.30
CA ASP A 75 -7.03 9.91 -4.65
C ASP A 75 -7.17 10.75 -3.39
N PHE A 76 -6.81 12.02 -3.50
CA PHE A 76 -6.84 12.99 -2.42
C PHE A 76 -7.70 14.19 -2.82
N ASP A 77 -8.68 14.49 -1.97
CA ASP A 77 -9.53 15.67 -2.13
C ASP A 77 -9.19 16.69 -1.04
N GLU A 78 -8.35 17.67 -1.38
CA GLU A 78 -7.99 18.76 -0.46
C GLU A 78 -9.18 19.69 -0.15
N THR A 79 -10.27 19.61 -0.93
CA THR A 79 -11.43 20.50 -0.77
C THR A 79 -12.48 19.93 0.19
N ASP A 80 -12.48 18.62 0.42
CA ASP A 80 -13.42 17.92 1.30
C ASP A 80 -12.70 17.29 2.51
N PRO A 81 -12.69 17.96 3.68
CA PRO A 81 -12.04 17.42 4.89
C PRO A 81 -12.71 16.14 5.43
N VAL A 82 -13.96 15.86 5.05
CA VAL A 82 -14.72 14.68 5.47
C VAL A 82 -14.41 13.49 4.54
N ARG A 83 -14.04 13.73 3.29
CA ARG A 83 -13.66 12.68 2.31
C ARG A 83 -12.30 12.95 1.70
N HIS A 84 -11.37 13.29 2.56
CA HIS A 84 -10.03 13.73 2.18
C HIS A 84 -9.26 12.68 1.39
N TYR A 85 -9.47 11.40 1.70
CA TYR A 85 -8.89 10.29 0.95
C TYR A 85 -9.99 9.46 0.30
N ARG A 86 -9.78 9.06 -0.95
CA ARG A 86 -10.64 8.12 -1.67
C ARG A 86 -9.81 6.96 -2.15
N ILE A 87 -10.12 5.78 -1.66
CA ILE A 87 -9.51 4.53 -2.12
C ILE A 87 -10.56 3.81 -2.95
N GLN A 88 -10.23 3.46 -4.18
CA GLN A 88 -11.04 2.61 -5.03
C GLN A 88 -10.23 1.37 -5.41
N ASN A 89 -10.83 0.21 -5.25
CA ASN A 89 -10.31 -1.06 -5.74
C ASN A 89 -11.31 -1.67 -6.71
N GLU A 90 -10.84 -2.11 -7.86
CA GLU A 90 -11.59 -2.93 -8.81
C GLU A 90 -10.85 -4.24 -8.98
N THR A 91 -11.57 -5.35 -8.85
CA THR A 91 -11.03 -6.70 -9.05
C THR A 91 -11.86 -7.43 -10.08
N VAL A 92 -11.19 -8.00 -11.08
CA VAL A 92 -11.80 -8.79 -12.15
C VAL A 92 -11.13 -10.16 -12.15
N LEU A 93 -11.95 -11.21 -12.12
CA LEU A 93 -11.52 -12.59 -12.12
C LEU A 93 -12.32 -13.40 -13.14
N ALA A 94 -11.68 -14.38 -13.73
CA ALA A 94 -12.29 -15.44 -14.51
C ALA A 94 -11.78 -16.77 -13.94
N LEU A 95 -12.69 -17.54 -13.33
CA LEU A 95 -12.36 -18.79 -12.64
C LEU A 95 -13.21 -19.93 -13.20
N ASN A 96 -12.64 -21.12 -13.32
CA ASN A 96 -13.42 -22.32 -13.62
C ASN A 96 -13.92 -22.92 -12.30
N VAL A 97 -15.24 -22.90 -12.10
CA VAL A 97 -15.89 -23.46 -10.91
C VAL A 97 -16.77 -24.62 -11.36
N MET A 98 -16.46 -25.83 -10.90
CA MET A 98 -17.21 -27.06 -11.27
C MET A 98 -17.33 -27.29 -12.79
N GLY A 99 -16.31 -26.87 -13.56
CA GLY A 99 -16.27 -27.02 -15.02
C GLY A 99 -16.94 -25.90 -15.81
N GLU A 100 -17.54 -24.91 -15.15
CA GLU A 100 -18.09 -23.71 -15.79
C GLU A 100 -17.23 -22.48 -15.52
N GLN A 101 -17.00 -21.67 -16.55
CA GLN A 101 -16.27 -20.42 -16.42
C GLN A 101 -17.16 -19.35 -15.77
N GLN A 102 -16.75 -18.87 -14.60
CA GLN A 102 -17.39 -17.80 -13.86
C GLN A 102 -16.57 -16.51 -13.93
N HIS A 103 -17.22 -15.44 -14.38
CA HIS A 103 -16.65 -14.09 -14.34
C HIS A 103 -17.10 -13.38 -13.07
N ILE A 104 -16.15 -13.00 -12.23
CA ILE A 104 -16.38 -12.27 -11.00
C ILE A 104 -15.83 -10.86 -11.16
N ARG A 105 -16.66 -9.86 -10.87
CA ARG A 105 -16.24 -8.46 -10.78
C ARG A 105 -16.60 -7.95 -9.40
N SER A 106 -15.64 -7.37 -8.71
CA SER A 106 -15.90 -6.65 -7.48
C SER A 106 -15.30 -5.25 -7.54
N SER A 107 -15.97 -4.32 -6.89
CA SER A 107 -15.45 -2.96 -6.71
C SER A 107 -15.68 -2.53 -5.28
N ALA A 108 -14.63 -2.03 -4.63
CA ALA A 108 -14.72 -1.39 -3.32
C ALA A 108 -14.36 0.09 -3.48
N ARG A 109 -15.11 0.98 -2.87
CA ARG A 109 -14.76 2.40 -2.70
C ARG A 109 -14.84 2.75 -1.24
N VAL A 110 -13.84 3.43 -0.72
CA VAL A 110 -13.77 3.86 0.67
C VAL A 110 -13.37 5.33 0.70
N ALA A 111 -14.13 6.14 1.43
CA ALA A 111 -13.78 7.52 1.72
C ALA A 111 -13.31 7.63 3.17
N LEU A 112 -12.15 8.23 3.38
CA LEU A 112 -11.57 8.50 4.70
C LEU A 112 -11.48 10.00 4.95
N ASP A 113 -11.57 10.40 6.22
CA ASP A 113 -11.27 11.77 6.65
C ASP A 113 -9.76 12.02 6.79
N MET A 114 -9.39 13.24 7.19
CA MET A 114 -8.00 13.64 7.44
C MET A 114 -7.29 12.82 8.53
N LEU A 115 -8.03 12.13 9.41
CA LEU A 115 -7.51 11.25 10.46
C LEU A 115 -7.51 9.77 10.04
N TYR A 116 -7.69 9.49 8.75
CA TYR A 116 -7.76 8.15 8.18
C TYR A 116 -8.93 7.30 8.71
N GLN A 117 -10.00 7.94 9.22
CA GLN A 117 -11.18 7.21 9.65
C GLN A 117 -12.15 7.03 8.47
N VAL A 118 -12.63 5.81 8.28
CA VAL A 118 -13.62 5.49 7.24
C VAL A 118 -14.92 6.25 7.49
N GLN A 119 -15.32 7.14 6.58
CA GLN A 119 -16.58 7.88 6.65
C GLN A 119 -17.68 7.24 5.80
N GLN A 120 -17.30 6.66 4.66
CA GLN A 120 -18.22 5.94 3.79
C GLN A 120 -17.50 4.80 3.10
N PHE A 121 -18.22 3.71 2.83
CA PHE A 121 -17.76 2.69 1.91
C PHE A 121 -18.89 2.22 0.99
N ILE A 122 -18.50 1.75 -0.19
CA ILE A 122 -19.37 1.08 -1.15
C ILE A 122 -18.64 -0.18 -1.57
N PHE A 123 -19.27 -1.33 -1.42
CA PHE A 123 -18.81 -2.58 -1.97
C PHE A 123 -19.83 -3.04 -3.00
N ALA A 124 -19.38 -3.45 -4.17
CA ALA A 124 -20.22 -4.10 -5.16
C ALA A 124 -19.53 -5.37 -5.64
N TYR A 125 -20.34 -6.39 -5.87
CA TYR A 125 -19.91 -7.70 -6.30
C TYR A 125 -20.89 -8.21 -7.36
N ALA A 126 -20.38 -8.79 -8.43
CA ALA A 126 -21.16 -9.44 -9.46
C ALA A 126 -20.46 -10.73 -9.89
N SER A 127 -21.23 -11.82 -9.98
CA SER A 127 -20.78 -13.11 -10.51
C SER A 127 -21.94 -13.79 -11.22
N GLY A 128 -21.89 -13.83 -12.55
CA GLY A 128 -23.00 -14.33 -13.37
C GLY A 128 -24.33 -13.61 -13.05
N PRO A 129 -25.39 -14.33 -12.66
CA PRO A 129 -26.70 -13.72 -12.34
C PRO A 129 -26.76 -13.08 -10.94
N TYR A 130 -25.75 -13.27 -10.10
CA TYR A 130 -25.74 -12.77 -8.73
C TYR A 130 -25.03 -11.43 -8.66
N SER A 131 -25.71 -10.42 -8.10
CA SER A 131 -25.10 -9.14 -7.78
C SER A 131 -25.48 -8.69 -6.38
N VAL A 132 -24.51 -8.18 -5.64
CA VAL A 132 -24.70 -7.59 -4.31
C VAL A 132 -24.06 -6.22 -4.31
N ARG A 133 -24.74 -5.24 -3.72
CA ARG A 133 -24.18 -3.93 -3.43
C ARG A 133 -24.37 -3.67 -1.95
N ILE A 134 -23.36 -3.11 -1.30
CA ILE A 134 -23.39 -2.75 0.11
C ILE A 134 -22.91 -1.31 0.21
N LEU A 135 -23.70 -0.47 0.85
CA LEU A 135 -23.33 0.91 1.18
C LEU A 135 -23.26 1.05 2.69
N GLY A 136 -22.16 1.61 3.18
CA GLY A 136 -22.00 1.95 4.58
C GLY A 136 -21.68 3.43 4.76
N GLN A 137 -22.36 4.09 5.69
CA GLN A 137 -22.07 5.47 6.09
C GLN A 137 -21.84 5.53 7.60
N ARG A 138 -20.76 6.19 8.03
CA ARG A 138 -20.46 6.34 9.46
C ARG A 138 -21.51 7.26 10.10
N VAL A 139 -22.07 6.80 11.20
CA VAL A 139 -23.03 7.57 12.02
C VAL A 139 -22.51 7.90 13.41
N ALA A 140 -21.54 7.12 13.91
CA ALA A 140 -20.86 7.35 15.17
C ALA A 140 -19.46 6.73 15.15
N PRO A 141 -18.58 7.03 16.12
CA PRO A 141 -17.31 6.34 16.27
C PRO A 141 -17.55 4.82 16.29
N GLN A 142 -17.06 4.12 15.27
CA GLN A 142 -17.21 2.66 15.08
C GLN A 142 -18.61 2.15 14.70
N ARG A 143 -19.57 3.01 14.38
CA ARG A 143 -20.90 2.57 13.90
C ARG A 143 -21.17 3.05 12.49
N PHE A 144 -21.66 2.13 11.67
CA PHE A 144 -22.07 2.38 10.29
C PHE A 144 -23.54 2.02 10.12
N GLN A 145 -24.26 2.89 9.44
CA GLN A 145 -25.53 2.53 8.84
C GLN A 145 -25.23 1.81 7.53
N VAL A 146 -25.75 0.59 7.38
CA VAL A 146 -25.47 -0.27 6.22
C VAL A 146 -26.77 -0.54 5.47
N GLY A 147 -26.73 -0.33 4.15
CA GLY A 147 -27.77 -0.74 3.20
C GLY A 147 -27.23 -1.77 2.23
N ILE A 148 -28.10 -2.67 1.78
CA ILE A 148 -27.82 -3.71 0.78
C ILE A 148 -28.77 -3.50 -0.41
#